data_AF-A0A6M1SFX4-F1
#
_entry.id   AF-A0A6M1SFX4-F1
#
_cell.length_a   1.000
_cell.length_b   1.000
_cell.length_c   1.000
_cell.angle_alpha   90.00
_cell.angle_beta   90.00
_cell.angle_gamma   90.00
#
_symmetry.space_group_name_H-M   'P 1'
#
loop_
_entity.id
_entity.type
_entity.pdbx_description
1 polymer ?
#
loop_
_entity_poly.entity_id
_entity_poly.type
_entity_poly.pdbx_seq_one_letter_code
_entity_poly.pdbx_strand_id
1 'polypeptide(L)'
;MKRRDRDMQQLLDALVSHMGATVVLCDAQGNVQHTAGDVKRFLRFPSGRTQVGIQDVVSDLFRGELMSLLHQFHKTHATQMGRRRRFEDEWWQLSVRGLTEHADDHRLLVVLAPSLESERTPDASLDKLMLPELEGIDSLEDELEATREHLQSLIEELA
;
A
#
# COMPACT_ATOMS: atom_id res chain seq x y z
N MET A 1 -12.33 31.81 4.28
CA MET A 1 -12.04 30.37 4.13
C MET A 1 -12.48 29.82 2.78
N LYS A 2 -13.77 29.84 2.41
CA LYS A 2 -14.32 29.22 1.16
C LYS A 2 -13.63 29.51 -0.19
N ARG A 3 -12.85 30.59 -0.32
CA ARG A 3 -12.09 30.87 -1.56
C ARG A 3 -10.77 30.10 -1.60
N ARG A 4 -10.00 30.13 -0.51
CA ARG A 4 -8.72 29.43 -0.38
C ARG A 4 -8.89 27.92 -0.54
N ASP A 5 -9.94 27.34 0.04
CA ASP A 5 -10.21 25.90 -0.07
C ASP A 5 -10.54 25.50 -1.52
N ARG A 6 -11.28 26.34 -2.26
CA ARG A 6 -11.55 26.12 -3.68
C ARG A 6 -10.30 26.24 -4.54
N ASP A 7 -9.49 27.27 -4.31
CA ASP A 7 -8.25 27.47 -5.07
C ASP A 7 -7.29 26.29 -4.83
N MET A 8 -7.21 25.77 -3.59
CA MET A 8 -6.43 24.58 -3.24
C MET A 8 -6.96 23.31 -3.91
N GLN A 9 -8.29 23.12 -3.89
CA GLN A 9 -8.94 22.00 -4.56
C GLN A 9 -8.65 22.01 -6.07
N GLN A 10 -8.78 23.18 -6.72
CA GLN A 10 -8.48 23.34 -8.14
C GLN A 10 -7.02 23.05 -8.46
N LEU A 11 -6.09 23.48 -7.61
CA LEU A 11 -4.67 23.16 -7.77
C LEU A 11 -4.42 21.66 -7.65
N LEU A 12 -5.01 21.00 -6.65
CA LEU A 12 -4.90 19.55 -6.46
C LEU A 12 -5.46 18.79 -7.66
N ASP A 13 -6.67 19.15 -8.09
CA ASP A 13 -7.33 18.51 -9.24
C ASP A 13 -6.49 18.68 -10.52
N ALA A 14 -5.92 19.87 -10.75
CA ALA A 14 -5.04 20.13 -11.89
C ALA A 14 -3.76 19.30 -11.83
N LEU A 15 -3.10 19.20 -10.67
CA LEU A 15 -1.88 18.41 -10.50
C LEU A 15 -2.14 16.92 -10.71
N VAL A 16 -3.19 16.40 -10.08
CA VAL A 16 -3.51 14.97 -10.14
C VAL A 16 -3.94 14.58 -11.56
N SER A 17 -4.73 15.43 -12.23
CA SER A 17 -5.10 15.23 -13.64
C SER A 17 -3.88 15.29 -14.55
N HIS A 18 -2.92 16.19 -14.32
CA HIS A 18 -1.71 16.29 -15.13
C HIS A 18 -0.79 15.07 -14.97
N MET A 19 -0.68 14.55 -13.74
CA MET A 19 0.10 13.35 -13.45
C MET A 19 -0.61 12.05 -13.86
N GLY A 20 -1.89 12.12 -14.22
CA GLY A 20 -2.72 10.93 -14.46
C GLY A 20 -2.87 10.04 -13.22
N ALA A 21 -2.63 10.57 -12.03
CA ALA A 21 -2.61 9.80 -10.80
C ALA A 21 -4.00 9.69 -10.16
N THR A 22 -4.16 8.73 -9.25
CA THR A 22 -5.25 8.68 -8.28
C THR A 22 -4.64 8.67 -6.89
N VAL A 23 -5.08 9.60 -6.06
CA VAL A 23 -4.48 9.86 -4.75
C VAL A 23 -5.55 9.73 -3.68
N VAL A 24 -5.20 9.07 -2.58
CA VAL A 24 -6.08 8.88 -1.42
C VAL A 24 -5.35 9.28 -0.16
N LEU A 25 -5.91 10.27 0.53
CA LEU A 25 -5.51 10.64 1.88
C LEU A 25 -6.26 9.79 2.88
N CYS A 26 -5.54 9.15 3.80
CA CYS A 26 -6.13 8.38 4.88
C CYS A 26 -5.64 8.86 6.25
N ASP A 27 -6.41 8.53 7.29
CA ASP A 27 -5.95 8.61 8.67
C ASP A 27 -4.89 7.53 8.99
N ALA A 28 -4.43 7.51 10.24
CA ALA A 28 -3.44 6.56 10.75
C ALA A 28 -3.91 5.10 10.71
N GLN A 29 -5.22 4.88 10.71
CA GLN A 29 -5.85 3.57 10.66
C GLN A 29 -6.14 3.13 9.21
N GLY A 30 -5.82 3.96 8.21
CA GLY A 30 -6.08 3.69 6.81
C GLY A 30 -7.52 3.98 6.37
N ASN A 31 -8.31 4.72 7.16
CA ASN A 31 -9.63 5.16 6.71
C ASN A 31 -9.50 6.35 5.77
N VAL A 32 -10.28 6.29 4.69
CA VAL A 32 -10.26 7.32 3.64
C VAL A 32 -10.83 8.63 4.19
N GLN A 33 -10.03 9.71 4.12
CA GLN A 33 -10.46 11.08 4.41
C GLN A 33 -10.76 11.85 3.12
N HIS A 34 -9.86 11.78 2.14
CA HIS A 34 -10.00 12.50 0.87
C HIS A 34 -9.47 11.68 -0.30
N THR A 35 -10.00 11.95 -1.49
CA THR A 35 -9.59 11.33 -2.76
C THR A 35 -9.49 12.38 -3.85
N ALA A 36 -8.54 12.22 -4.77
CA ALA A 36 -8.41 13.04 -5.98
C ALA A 36 -7.96 12.20 -7.17
N GLY A 37 -8.27 12.67 -8.39
CA GLY A 37 -7.93 11.98 -9.64
C GLY A 37 -9.03 11.06 -10.16
N ASP A 38 -8.64 10.00 -10.87
CA ASP A 38 -9.59 9.03 -11.43
C ASP A 38 -10.04 7.99 -10.40
N VAL A 39 -10.75 8.49 -9.39
CA VAL A 39 -11.20 7.72 -8.23
C VAL A 39 -12.01 6.49 -8.64
N LYS A 40 -12.92 6.61 -9.62
CA LYS A 40 -13.82 5.52 -10.00
C LYS A 40 -13.10 4.38 -10.73
N ARG A 41 -11.96 4.67 -11.36
CA ARG A 41 -11.13 3.69 -12.06
C ARG A 41 -10.49 2.70 -11.09
N PHE A 42 -10.10 3.17 -9.91
CA PHE A 42 -9.36 2.35 -8.94
C PHE A 42 -10.08 2.05 -7.64
N LEU A 43 -11.06 2.88 -7.25
CA LEU A 43 -11.76 2.80 -5.97
C LEU A 43 -13.27 2.62 -6.17
N ARG A 44 -13.84 1.68 -5.41
CA ARG A 44 -15.27 1.36 -5.36
C ARG A 44 -15.78 1.59 -3.94
N PHE A 45 -16.45 2.71 -3.72
CA PHE A 45 -16.99 3.04 -2.42
C PHE A 45 -18.28 2.26 -2.15
N PRO A 46 -18.38 1.51 -1.04
CA PRO A 46 -19.61 0.82 -0.67
C PRO A 46 -20.68 1.83 -0.26
N SER A 47 -21.94 1.53 -0.60
CA SER A 47 -23.09 2.32 -0.14
C SER A 47 -23.42 2.05 1.32
N GLY A 48 -23.74 3.10 2.08
CA GLY A 48 -24.30 2.98 3.44
C GLY A 48 -23.28 2.95 4.59
N ARG A 49 -21.98 3.13 4.31
CA ARG A 49 -20.94 3.33 5.34
C ARG A 49 -20.46 4.78 5.35
N THR A 50 -20.31 5.35 6.53
CA THR A 50 -19.81 6.73 6.73
C THR A 50 -18.28 6.80 6.75
N GLN A 51 -17.63 5.73 7.20
CA GLN A 51 -16.17 5.60 7.25
C GLN A 51 -15.79 4.28 6.57
N VAL A 52 -14.83 4.35 5.66
CA VAL A 52 -14.39 3.20 4.86
C VAL A 52 -12.88 3.14 4.86
N GLY A 53 -12.34 1.94 5.07
CA GLY A 53 -10.92 1.67 4.95
C GLY A 53 -10.49 1.70 3.49
N ILE A 54 -9.26 2.15 3.21
CA ILE A 54 -8.69 2.11 1.86
C ILE A 54 -8.63 0.66 1.32
N GLN A 55 -8.44 -0.30 2.21
CA GLN A 55 -8.49 -1.74 1.91
C GLN A 55 -9.84 -2.18 1.37
N ASP A 56 -10.94 -1.54 1.76
CA ASP A 56 -12.29 -1.94 1.38
C ASP A 56 -12.66 -1.39 0.01
N VAL A 57 -12.15 -0.19 -0.30
CA VAL A 57 -12.52 0.55 -1.52
C VAL A 57 -11.57 0.32 -2.68
N VAL A 58 -10.30 0.01 -2.43
CA VAL A 58 -9.36 -0.25 -3.52
C VAL A 58 -9.81 -1.46 -4.35
N SER A 59 -9.65 -1.39 -5.67
CA SER A 59 -9.94 -2.51 -6.56
C SER A 59 -9.13 -3.76 -6.17
N ASP A 60 -9.73 -4.93 -6.41
CA ASP A 60 -9.14 -6.21 -6.00
C ASP A 60 -7.77 -6.47 -6.62
N LEU A 61 -7.49 -5.86 -7.79
CA LEU A 61 -6.19 -5.91 -8.45
C LEU A 61 -5.04 -5.38 -7.58
N PHE A 62 -5.29 -4.31 -6.81
CA PHE A 62 -4.27 -3.64 -5.98
C PHE A 62 -4.44 -3.94 -4.48
N ARG A 63 -5.54 -4.57 -4.07
CA ARG A 63 -5.86 -4.82 -2.65
C ARG A 63 -4.77 -5.59 -1.91
N GLY A 64 -4.36 -6.74 -2.43
CA GLY A 64 -3.34 -7.58 -1.76
C GLY A 64 -2.00 -6.86 -1.62
N GLU A 65 -1.60 -6.14 -2.66
CA GLU A 65 -0.36 -5.34 -2.64
C GLU A 65 -0.43 -4.17 -1.68
N LEU A 66 -1.55 -3.44 -1.66
CA LEU A 66 -1.78 -2.37 -0.71
C LEU A 66 -1.63 -2.87 0.73
N MET A 67 -2.13 -4.07 1.04
CA MET A 67 -2.02 -4.64 2.40
C MET A 67 -0.57 -4.89 2.78
N SER A 68 0.22 -5.47 1.87
CA SER A 68 1.66 -5.65 2.08
C SER A 68 2.37 -4.32 2.29
N LEU A 69 2.09 -3.31 1.46
CA LEU A 69 2.72 -1.99 1.57
C LEU A 69 2.33 -1.25 2.84
N LEU A 70 1.07 -1.31 3.27
CA LEU A 70 0.62 -0.72 4.53
C LEU A 70 1.27 -1.40 5.73
N HIS A 71 1.35 -2.73 5.72
CA HIS A 71 2.03 -3.47 6.79
C HIS A 71 3.51 -3.07 6.90
N GLN A 72 4.22 -2.99 5.77
CA GLN A 72 5.61 -2.57 5.74
C GLN A 72 5.78 -1.10 6.14
N PHE A 73 4.83 -0.24 5.74
CA PHE A 73 4.80 1.17 6.12
C PHE A 73 4.63 1.32 7.64
N HIS A 74 3.72 0.59 8.27
CA HIS A 74 3.54 0.63 9.73
C HIS A 74 4.75 0.14 10.52
N LYS A 75 5.57 -0.76 9.94
CA LYS A 75 6.80 -1.25 10.58
C LYS A 75 7.96 -0.27 10.46
N THR A 76 8.07 0.43 9.33
CA THR A 76 9.28 1.20 8.97
C THR A 76 9.08 2.70 8.98
N HIS A 77 7.84 3.16 8.85
CA HIS A 77 7.44 4.55 8.56
C HIS A 77 8.10 5.16 7.31
N ALA A 78 8.77 4.35 6.49
CA ALA A 78 9.39 4.77 5.24
C ALA A 78 8.39 4.67 4.08
N THR A 79 8.56 5.48 3.03
CA THR A 79 7.74 5.35 1.81
C THR A 79 7.88 3.95 1.23
N GLN A 80 6.75 3.30 0.95
CA GLN A 80 6.69 1.97 0.34
C GLN A 80 6.21 2.09 -1.10
N MET A 81 6.91 1.40 -2.01
CA MET A 81 6.55 1.33 -3.42
C MET A 81 6.23 -0.11 -3.81
N GLY A 82 5.10 -0.27 -4.48
CA GLY A 82 4.66 -1.53 -5.04
C GLY A 82 5.38 -1.90 -6.33
N ARG A 83 5.10 -3.11 -6.80
CA ARG A 83 5.45 -3.60 -8.13
C ARG A 83 4.60 -2.90 -9.19
N ARG A 84 5.15 -2.85 -10.40
CA ARG A 84 4.39 -2.38 -11.57
C ARG A 84 3.35 -3.43 -11.95
N ARG A 85 2.11 -3.00 -12.23
CA ARG A 85 1.02 -3.85 -12.71
C ARG A 85 0.40 -3.31 -13.98
N ARG A 86 -0.01 -4.22 -14.86
CA ARG A 86 -0.77 -3.90 -16.06
C ARG A 86 -2.25 -3.77 -15.71
N PHE A 87 -2.87 -2.65 -16.09
CA PHE A 87 -4.32 -2.43 -15.95
C PHE A 87 -4.81 -1.52 -17.08
N GLU A 88 -5.88 -1.94 -17.78
CA GLU A 88 -6.48 -1.19 -18.90
C GLU A 88 -5.45 -0.66 -19.91
N ASP A 89 -4.56 -1.54 -20.33
CA ASP A 89 -3.49 -1.22 -21.26
C ASP A 89 -2.51 -0.09 -20.84
N GLU A 90 -2.40 0.16 -19.55
CA GLU A 90 -1.38 1.02 -18.95
C GLU A 90 -0.63 0.29 -17.82
N TRP A 91 0.58 0.75 -17.53
CA TRP A 91 1.35 0.29 -16.37
C TRP A 91 1.11 1.21 -15.20
N TRP A 92 0.80 0.64 -14.04
CA TRP A 92 0.47 1.34 -12.82
C TRP A 92 1.40 0.91 -11.70
N GLN A 93 1.73 1.85 -10.82
CA GLN A 93 2.49 1.56 -9.61
C GLN A 93 1.78 2.18 -8.41
N LEU A 94 1.59 1.36 -7.38
CA LEU A 94 1.04 1.77 -6.10
C LEU A 94 2.17 2.25 -5.18
N SER A 95 1.94 3.30 -4.40
CA SER A 95 2.85 3.68 -3.31
C SER A 95 2.09 4.17 -2.08
N VAL A 96 2.67 3.96 -0.91
CA VAL A 96 2.18 4.42 0.40
C VAL A 96 3.24 5.34 1.00
N ARG A 97 2.82 6.55 1.38
CA ARG A 97 3.71 7.61 1.89
C ARG A 97 3.16 8.18 3.19
N GLY A 98 4.03 8.50 4.13
CA GLY A 98 3.64 9.26 5.32
C GLY A 98 3.52 10.75 5.01
N LEU A 99 2.53 11.41 5.61
CA LEU A 99 2.39 12.87 5.64
C LEU A 99 2.72 13.32 7.06
N THR A 100 4.00 13.49 7.36
CA THR A 100 4.43 14.03 8.66
C THR A 100 4.38 15.55 8.62
N GLU A 101 3.27 16.13 9.06
CA GLU A 101 3.23 17.56 9.43
C GLU A 101 3.63 17.76 10.91
N HIS A 102 3.25 16.82 11.80
CA HIS A 102 3.56 16.83 13.24
C HIS A 102 3.75 15.41 13.80
N ALA A 103 4.44 15.29 14.95
CA ALA A 103 4.81 14.00 15.56
C ALA A 103 3.61 13.08 15.91
N ASP A 104 2.40 13.63 16.04
CA ASP A 104 1.16 12.87 16.31
C ASP A 104 0.23 12.78 15.10
N ASP A 105 0.51 13.50 13.99
CA ASP A 105 -0.35 13.45 12.80
C ASP A 105 0.17 12.37 11.85
N HIS A 106 -0.34 11.15 12.03
CA HIS A 106 0.03 9.97 11.25
C HIS A 106 -0.92 9.80 10.07
N ARG A 107 -0.97 10.78 9.16
CA ARG A 107 -1.71 10.61 7.91
C ARG A 107 -0.85 9.87 6.89
N LEU A 108 -1.53 9.11 6.05
CA LEU A 108 -0.90 8.39 4.97
C LEU A 108 -1.53 8.75 3.63
N LEU A 109 -0.70 8.77 2.61
CA LEU A 109 -1.06 9.05 1.24
C LEU A 109 -0.84 7.79 0.41
N VAL A 110 -1.92 7.29 -0.16
CA VAL A 110 -1.88 6.19 -1.13
C VAL A 110 -1.94 6.80 -2.52
N VAL A 111 -0.99 6.44 -3.38
CA VAL A 111 -0.88 6.98 -4.74
C VAL A 111 -0.82 5.83 -5.73
N LEU A 112 -1.76 5.83 -6.67
CA LEU A 112 -1.74 5.03 -7.89
C LEU A 112 -1.37 5.95 -9.04
N ALA A 113 -0.23 5.72 -9.67
CA ALA A 113 0.24 6.55 -10.77
C ALA A 113 0.65 5.71 -11.98
N PRO A 114 0.51 6.24 -13.20
CA PRO A 114 1.05 5.61 -14.38
C PRO A 114 2.57 5.52 -14.25
N SER A 115 3.12 4.37 -14.59
CA SER A 115 4.56 4.12 -14.66
C SER A 115 4.93 3.94 -16.11
N LEU A 116 5.92 4.69 -16.61
CA LEU A 116 6.43 4.47 -17.96
C LEU A 116 7.08 3.08 -18.07
N GLU A 117 6.86 2.45 -19.22
CA GLU A 117 7.49 1.20 -19.61
C GLU A 117 8.89 1.49 -20.17
N SER A 118 9.79 2.10 -19.39
CA SER A 118 11.21 2.00 -19.73
C SER A 118 12.16 2.29 -18.58
N GLU A 119 13.24 1.51 -18.65
CA GLU A 119 14.46 1.42 -17.87
C GLU A 119 14.26 0.98 -16.41
N ARG A 120 14.98 -0.10 -16.09
CA ARG A 120 15.22 -0.58 -14.75
C ARG A 120 15.72 0.62 -13.93
N THR A 121 14.86 1.21 -13.12
CA THR A 121 15.35 1.96 -11.97
C THR A 121 16.09 0.95 -11.11
N PRO A 122 17.37 1.16 -10.78
CA PRO A 122 18.07 0.30 -9.85
C PRO A 122 17.25 0.36 -8.57
N ASP A 123 16.66 -0.79 -8.26
CA ASP A 123 16.21 -1.13 -6.94
C ASP A 123 17.24 -0.57 -5.96
N ALA A 124 16.82 0.32 -5.07
CA ALA A 124 17.59 0.68 -3.88
C ALA A 124 17.62 -0.50 -2.89
N SER A 125 17.68 -1.72 -3.42
CA SER A 125 17.81 -3.03 -2.80
C SER A 125 18.46 -4.09 -3.76
N LEU A 126 18.84 -3.75 -5.02
CA LEU A 126 19.57 -4.68 -5.90
C LEU A 126 21.07 -4.76 -5.60
N ASP A 127 21.64 -3.78 -4.88
CA ASP A 127 23.03 -3.85 -4.40
C ASP A 127 23.20 -4.81 -3.20
N LYS A 128 22.15 -5.52 -2.78
CA LYS A 128 22.22 -6.59 -1.76
C LYS A 128 22.01 -8.01 -2.30
N LEU A 129 21.81 -8.20 -3.60
CA LEU A 129 21.48 -9.53 -4.16
C LEU A 129 22.66 -10.24 -4.85
N MET A 130 23.90 -9.86 -4.54
CA MET A 130 25.12 -10.56 -5.01
C MET A 130 25.86 -11.33 -3.90
N LEU A 131 25.16 -11.83 -2.87
CA LEU A 131 25.61 -12.99 -2.10
C LEU A 131 24.41 -13.72 -1.46
N PRO A 132 24.31 -15.06 -1.53
CA PRO A 132 23.23 -15.81 -0.91
C PRO A 132 23.52 -15.98 0.58
N GLU A 133 22.90 -15.16 1.43
CA GLU A 133 22.82 -15.44 2.86
C GLU A 133 21.57 -16.30 3.11
N LEU A 134 21.85 -17.59 3.33
CA LEU A 134 20.96 -18.71 3.61
C LEU A 134 20.24 -18.62 4.98
N GLU A 135 19.99 -17.43 5.53
CA GLU A 135 19.57 -17.31 6.95
C GLU A 135 18.04 -17.26 7.17
N GLY A 136 17.22 -17.40 6.12
CA GLY A 136 15.75 -17.31 6.23
C GLY A 136 14.97 -18.58 5.92
N ILE A 137 15.63 -19.66 5.47
CA ILE A 137 14.98 -20.93 5.13
C ILE A 137 14.91 -21.82 6.37
N ASP A 138 16.01 -21.90 7.14
CA ASP A 138 16.05 -22.67 8.40
C ASP A 138 15.01 -22.17 9.42
N SER A 139 14.82 -20.85 9.52
CA SER A 139 13.79 -20.26 10.40
C SER A 139 12.36 -20.60 10.01
N LEU A 140 12.07 -20.83 8.73
CA LEU A 140 10.74 -21.22 8.26
C LEU A 140 10.52 -22.74 8.39
N GLU A 141 11.57 -23.54 8.22
CA GLU A 141 11.53 -24.99 8.49
C GLU A 141 11.37 -25.27 9.99
N ASP A 142 12.08 -24.53 10.86
CA ASP A 142 11.97 -24.65 12.32
C ASP A 142 10.57 -24.26 12.83
N GLU A 143 9.94 -23.22 12.27
CA GLU A 143 8.55 -22.87 12.62
C GLU A 143 7.53 -23.94 12.16
N LEU A 144 7.76 -24.56 11.00
CA LEU A 144 6.92 -25.65 10.49
C LEU A 144 7.11 -26.95 11.30
N GLU A 145 8.33 -27.26 11.73
CA GLU A 145 8.63 -28.40 12.59
C GLU A 145 8.05 -28.20 14.00
N ALA A 146 8.24 -27.02 14.60
CA ALA A 146 7.63 -26.68 15.89
C ALA A 146 6.10 -26.76 15.87
N THR A 147 5.47 -26.33 14.77
CA THR A 147 4.01 -26.43 14.61
C THR A 147 3.56 -27.89 14.44
N ARG A 148 4.36 -28.72 13.77
CA ARG A 148 4.08 -30.15 13.59
C ARG A 148 4.22 -30.93 14.91
N GLU A 149 5.27 -30.69 15.67
CA GLU A 149 5.49 -31.30 16.99
C GLU A 149 4.39 -30.87 17.98
N HIS A 150 4.00 -29.59 17.95
CA HIS A 150 2.92 -29.08 18.79
C HIS A 150 1.57 -29.78 18.49
N LEU A 151 1.25 -30.03 17.21
CA LEU A 151 0.05 -30.77 16.86
C LEU A 151 0.14 -32.27 17.24
N GLN A 152 1.33 -32.88 17.17
CA GLN A 152 1.52 -34.27 17.61
C GLN A 152 1.38 -34.42 19.13
N SER A 153 1.92 -33.50 19.92
CA SER A 153 1.78 -33.50 21.37
C SER A 153 0.32 -33.38 21.82
N LEU A 154 -0.49 -32.57 21.13
CA LEU A 154 -1.93 -32.45 21.41
C LEU A 154 -2.73 -33.71 21.04
N ILE A 155 -2.26 -34.49 20.07
CA ILE A 155 -2.89 -35.77 19.70
C ILE A 155 -2.58 -36.85 20.75
N GLU A 156 -1.36 -36.86 21.31
CA GLU A 156 -0.97 -37.83 22.34
C GLU A 156 -1.62 -37.59 23.71
N GLU A 157 -1.99 -36.35 24.06
CA GLU A 157 -2.74 -36.07 25.30
C GLU A 157 -4.25 -36.41 25.24
N LEU A 158 -4.80 -36.65 24.04
CA LEU A 158 -6.23 -36.93 23.83
C LEU A 158 -6.53 -38.43 23.54
N ALA A 159 -5.53 -39.30 23.60
CA ALA A 159 -5.65 -40.76 23.41
C ALA A 159 -5.45 -41.52 24.74
#